data_AF-A0A7R9VKS4-F1
#
_entry.id   AF-A0A7R9VKS4-F1
#
_cell.length_a   1.000
_cell.length_b   1.000
_cell.length_c   1.000
_cell.angle_alpha   90.00
_cell.angle_beta   90.00
_cell.angle_gamma   90.00
#
_symmetry.space_group_name_H-M   'P 1'
#
loop_
_entity.id
_entity.type
_entity.pdbx_description
1 polymer ?
#
loop_
_entity_poly.entity_id
_entity_poly.type
_entity_poly.pdbx_seq_one_letter_code
_entity_poly.pdbx_strand_id
1 'polypeptide(L)'
;TDDPEERDVTPRSIHDKETLKARGDDLMYLGCIRYVKELKPGAPFFESSPMLDDISHLPNWGRVARGLLRLYEGEVLDKRPVVQHFEFGTLFKATWKPSQLPREAPTQTFINGPGGDECIAPWAAG
;
A
#
# COMPACT_ATOMS: atom_id res chain seq x y z
N THR A 1 24.66 -24.38 -12.12
CA THR A 1 25.93 -24.34 -11.39
C THR A 1 25.57 -23.93 -10.00
N ASP A 2 25.41 -24.90 -9.10
CA ASP A 2 24.94 -24.69 -7.73
C ASP A 2 26.10 -24.15 -6.89
N ASP A 3 26.15 -22.83 -6.73
CA ASP A 3 27.03 -22.16 -5.77
C ASP A 3 26.35 -22.15 -4.38
N PRO A 4 26.98 -22.71 -3.33
CA PRO A 4 26.38 -22.91 -2.01
C PRO A 4 26.28 -21.63 -1.14
N GLU A 5 26.42 -20.43 -1.73
CA GLU A 5 26.33 -19.14 -1.02
C GLU A 5 25.15 -18.26 -1.46
N GLU A 6 24.15 -18.80 -2.13
CA GLU A 6 22.88 -18.11 -2.32
C GLU A 6 22.12 -18.06 -0.98
N ARG A 7 22.55 -17.17 -0.07
CA ARG A 7 21.82 -16.87 1.16
C ARG A 7 20.43 -16.42 0.77
N ASP A 8 19.43 -17.25 1.10
CA ASP A 8 18.03 -16.95 0.84
C ASP A 8 17.68 -15.62 1.53
N VAL A 9 17.44 -14.60 0.72
CA VAL A 9 17.06 -13.28 1.22
C VAL A 9 15.67 -13.42 1.80
N THR A 10 15.48 -13.05 3.06
CA THR A 10 14.17 -13.07 3.71
C THR A 10 13.59 -11.65 3.78
N PRO A 11 12.28 -11.48 4.02
CA PRO A 11 11.71 -10.14 4.24
C PRO A 11 12.43 -9.32 5.32
N ARG A 12 12.94 -9.98 6.37
CA ARG A 12 13.69 -9.35 7.46
C ARG A 12 15.07 -8.84 7.01
N SER A 13 15.63 -9.37 5.92
CA SER A 13 16.93 -8.97 5.38
C SER A 13 16.98 -7.50 4.93
N ILE A 14 15.83 -6.82 4.84
CA ILE A 14 15.76 -5.37 4.55
C ILE A 14 16.41 -4.50 5.64
N HIS A 15 16.69 -5.06 6.81
CA HIS A 15 17.37 -4.37 7.91
C HIS A 15 18.89 -4.48 7.83
N ASP A 16 19.41 -5.43 7.05
CA ASP A 16 20.84 -5.61 6.86
C ASP A 16 21.36 -4.72 5.73
N LYS A 17 22.26 -3.80 6.09
CA LYS A 17 22.84 -2.84 5.15
C LYS A 17 23.73 -3.51 4.09
N GLU A 18 24.44 -4.57 4.46
CA GLU A 18 25.31 -5.29 3.52
C GLU A 18 24.48 -6.02 2.47
N THR A 19 23.40 -6.70 2.88
CA THR A 19 22.45 -7.32 1.93
C THR A 19 21.83 -6.27 0.99
N LEU A 20 21.39 -5.12 1.50
CA LEU A 20 20.84 -4.05 0.66
C LEU A 20 21.85 -3.50 -0.35
N LYS A 21 23.12 -3.38 0.05
CA LYS A 21 24.19 -2.92 -0.84
C LYS A 21 24.52 -3.97 -1.90
N ALA A 22 24.64 -5.23 -1.50
CA ALA A 22 25.04 -6.33 -2.38
C ALA A 22 23.95 -6.74 -3.38
N ARG A 23 22.67 -6.67 -3.00
CA ARG A 23 21.54 -7.21 -3.79
C ARG A 23 20.53 -6.15 -4.22
N GLY A 24 20.70 -4.89 -3.80
CA GLY A 24 19.77 -3.81 -4.12
C GLY A 24 19.68 -3.47 -5.61
N ASP A 25 20.72 -3.79 -6.38
CA ASP A 25 20.74 -3.55 -7.83
C ASP A 25 20.03 -4.68 -8.61
N ASP A 26 19.99 -5.89 -8.06
CA ASP A 26 19.34 -7.05 -8.68
C ASP A 26 17.85 -7.18 -8.28
N LEU A 27 17.52 -6.78 -7.05
CA LEU A 27 16.20 -6.97 -6.46
C LEU A 27 15.53 -5.61 -6.24
N MET A 28 14.56 -5.29 -7.11
CA MET A 28 13.81 -4.02 -7.09
C MET A 28 13.32 -3.63 -5.68
N TYR A 29 12.75 -4.59 -4.94
CA TYR A 29 12.24 -4.33 -3.59
C TYR A 29 13.36 -3.85 -2.65
N LEU A 30 14.51 -4.53 -2.65
CA LEU A 30 15.66 -4.13 -1.83
C LEU A 30 16.26 -2.80 -2.29
N GLY A 31 16.33 -2.55 -3.60
CA GLY A 31 16.76 -1.27 -4.15
C GLY A 31 15.89 -0.10 -3.68
N CYS A 32 14.56 -0.28 -3.68
CA CYS A 32 13.63 0.71 -3.14
C CYS A 32 13.84 0.94 -1.63
N ILE A 33 14.03 -0.12 -0.83
CA ILE A 33 14.31 0.03 0.61
C ILE A 33 15.63 0.79 0.83
N ARG A 34 16.68 0.45 0.08
CA ARG A 34 17.98 1.13 0.14
C ARG A 34 17.81 2.62 -0.10
N TYR A 35 17.10 2.99 -1.16
CA TYR A 35 16.79 4.39 -1.49
C TYR A 35 16.00 5.10 -0.38
N VAL A 36 14.99 4.46 0.21
CA VAL A 36 14.22 5.04 1.33
C VAL A 36 15.11 5.33 2.55
N LYS A 37 16.03 4.40 2.88
CA LYS A 37 16.97 4.58 4.00
C LYS A 37 18.01 5.66 3.72
N GLU A 38 18.44 5.80 2.47
CA GLU A 38 19.37 6.86 2.04
C GLU A 38 18.70 8.25 2.08
N LEU A 39 17.41 8.35 1.78
CA LEU A 39 16.65 9.60 1.82
C LEU A 39 16.49 10.16 3.24
N LYS A 40 16.49 9.29 4.25
CA LYS A 40 16.31 9.64 5.68
C LYS A 40 17.50 9.16 6.50
N PRO A 41 18.70 9.73 6.28
CA PRO A 41 19.91 9.25 6.95
C PRO A 41 19.79 9.47 8.47
N GLY A 42 20.10 8.42 9.24
CA GLY A 42 20.10 8.47 10.70
C GLY A 42 18.74 8.22 11.38
N ALA A 43 17.63 8.26 10.64
CA ALA A 43 16.33 7.91 11.20
C ALA A 43 16.17 6.37 11.31
N PRO A 44 15.71 5.83 12.45
CA PRO A 44 15.35 4.42 12.53
C PRO A 44 14.27 4.06 11.51
N PHE A 45 14.37 2.87 10.93
CA PHE A 45 13.47 2.45 9.85
C PHE A 45 12.02 2.27 10.33
N PHE A 46 11.83 1.76 11.54
CA PHE A 46 10.52 1.59 12.17
C PHE A 46 9.79 2.92 12.43
N GLU A 47 10.52 4.03 12.67
CA GLU A 47 9.92 5.35 12.86
C GLU A 47 9.60 6.02 11.51
N SER A 48 10.55 5.92 10.58
CA SER A 48 10.46 6.61 9.30
C SER A 48 9.57 5.91 8.27
N SER A 49 9.32 4.61 8.44
CA SER A 49 8.55 3.75 7.54
C SER A 49 7.92 2.55 8.29
N PRO A 50 7.04 2.80 9.28
CA PRO A 50 6.48 1.76 10.16
C PRO A 50 5.77 0.64 9.39
N MET A 51 5.00 0.96 8.35
CA MET A 51 4.30 -0.07 7.54
C MET A 51 5.27 -1.02 6.84
N LEU A 52 6.39 -0.51 6.29
CA LEU A 52 7.40 -1.35 5.65
C LEU A 52 8.17 -2.18 6.67
N ASP A 53 8.38 -1.63 7.86
CA ASP A 53 8.97 -2.35 9.00
C ASP A 53 8.08 -3.52 9.43
N ASP A 54 6.78 -3.30 9.62
CA ASP A 54 5.80 -4.34 9.95
C ASP A 54 5.75 -5.44 8.88
N ILE A 55 5.74 -5.08 7.59
CA ILE A 55 5.74 -6.04 6.48
C ILE A 55 7.01 -6.91 6.49
N SER A 56 8.16 -6.37 6.91
CA SER A 56 9.41 -7.12 7.01
C SER A 56 9.38 -8.26 8.04
N HIS A 57 8.42 -8.23 8.97
CA HIS A 57 8.22 -9.27 9.97
C HIS A 57 7.46 -10.50 9.42
N LEU A 58 6.94 -10.44 8.19
CA LEU A 58 6.27 -11.57 7.56
C LEU A 58 7.26 -12.70 7.23
N PRO A 59 6.84 -13.97 7.35
CA PRO A 59 7.75 -15.12 7.32
C PRO A 59 8.30 -15.46 5.93
N ASN A 60 7.66 -15.01 4.85
CA ASN A 60 8.11 -15.27 3.48
C ASN A 60 7.56 -14.26 2.48
N TRP A 61 8.26 -14.13 1.35
CA TRP A 61 7.91 -13.22 0.26
C TRP A 61 6.54 -13.49 -0.36
N GLY A 62 6.08 -14.75 -0.36
CA GLY A 62 4.74 -15.08 -0.85
C GLY A 62 3.62 -14.40 -0.05
N ARG A 63 3.78 -14.27 1.28
CA ARG A 63 2.84 -13.50 2.12
C ARG A 63 2.98 -12.00 1.91
N VAL A 64 4.22 -11.50 1.79
CA VAL A 64 4.49 -10.08 1.50
C VAL A 64 3.80 -9.66 0.20
N ALA A 65 4.02 -10.39 -0.89
CA ALA A 65 3.45 -10.08 -2.21
C ALA A 65 1.91 -10.07 -2.17
N ARG A 66 1.28 -11.07 -1.56
CA ARG A 66 -0.19 -11.12 -1.43
C ARG A 66 -0.73 -9.96 -0.59
N GLY A 67 -0.04 -9.59 0.49
CA GLY A 67 -0.43 -8.46 1.33
C GLY A 67 -0.33 -7.13 0.59
N LEU A 68 0.80 -6.90 -0.10
CA LEU A 68 1.04 -5.69 -0.87
C LEU A 68 0.06 -5.52 -2.04
N LEU A 69 -0.31 -6.61 -2.74
CA LEU A 69 -1.32 -6.54 -3.80
C LEU A 69 -2.70 -6.12 -3.27
N ARG A 70 -3.12 -6.65 -2.12
CA ARG A 70 -4.39 -6.24 -1.47
C ARG A 70 -4.35 -4.79 -1.00
N LEU A 71 -3.20 -4.36 -0.47
CA LEU A 71 -3.01 -2.98 -0.07
C LEU A 71 -3.03 -2.04 -1.28
N TYR A 72 -2.44 -2.44 -2.40
CA TYR A 72 -2.50 -1.69 -3.66
C TYR A 72 -3.93 -1.56 -4.18
N GLU A 73 -4.70 -2.65 -4.16
CA GLU A 73 -6.12 -2.63 -4.53
C GLU A 73 -6.90 -1.64 -3.65
N GLY A 74 -6.79 -1.75 -2.32
CA GLY A 74 -7.59 -0.93 -1.39
C GLY A 74 -7.13 0.53 -1.24
N GLU A 75 -5.82 0.79 -1.22
CA GLU A 75 -5.25 2.12 -0.93
C GLU A 75 -4.84 2.90 -2.19
N VAL A 76 -4.79 2.26 -3.35
CA VAL A 76 -4.54 2.94 -4.63
C VAL A 76 -5.77 2.84 -5.52
N LEU A 77 -6.14 1.63 -5.96
CA LEU A 77 -7.17 1.46 -6.99
C LEU A 77 -8.57 1.87 -6.52
N ASP A 78 -8.92 1.55 -5.27
CA ASP A 78 -10.22 1.88 -4.66
C ASP A 78 -10.30 3.29 -4.08
N LYS A 79 -9.25 4.11 -4.23
CA LYS A 79 -9.24 5.50 -3.77
C LYS A 79 -9.41 6.45 -4.94
N ARG A 80 -10.64 6.95 -5.13
CA ARG A 80 -10.95 7.96 -6.17
C ARG A 80 -9.90 9.09 -6.26
N PRO A 81 -9.47 9.75 -5.16
CA PRO A 81 -8.48 10.84 -5.25
C PRO A 81 -7.13 10.41 -5.86
N VAL A 82 -6.78 9.13 -5.74
CA VAL A 82 -5.54 8.56 -6.25
C VAL A 82 -5.67 8.24 -7.74
N VAL A 83 -6.78 7.61 -8.16
CA VAL A 83 -6.98 7.16 -9.55
C VAL A 83 -7.73 8.14 -10.45
N GLN A 84 -8.18 9.30 -9.95
CA GLN A 84 -9.01 10.24 -10.73
C GLN A 84 -8.36 10.75 -12.01
N HIS A 85 -7.03 10.69 -12.11
CA HIS A 85 -6.27 11.11 -13.29
C HIS A 85 -5.84 9.93 -14.18
N PHE A 86 -6.39 8.73 -13.96
CA PHE A 86 -6.11 7.58 -14.81
C PHE A 86 -6.79 7.79 -16.18
N GLU A 87 -6.00 7.82 -17.24
CA GLU A 87 -6.50 8.09 -18.59
C GLU A 87 -7.07 6.82 -19.23
N PHE A 88 -8.25 6.96 -19.86
CA PHE A 88 -8.90 5.91 -20.62
C PHE A 88 -8.98 6.32 -22.08
N GLY A 89 -8.59 5.40 -22.96
CA GLY A 89 -8.45 5.64 -24.38
C GLY A 89 -8.90 4.44 -25.21
N THR A 90 -8.33 4.30 -26.40
CA THR A 90 -8.68 3.20 -27.30
C THR A 90 -8.17 1.84 -26.83
N LEU A 91 -6.99 1.81 -26.17
CA LEU A 91 -6.39 0.60 -25.60
C LEU A 91 -7.07 0.19 -24.29
N PHE A 92 -7.24 1.15 -23.36
CA PHE A 92 -7.92 0.94 -22.08
C PHE A 92 -9.26 1.66 -22.09
N LYS A 93 -10.32 0.94 -22.49
CA LYS A 93 -11.67 1.50 -22.58
C LYS A 93 -12.38 1.48 -21.22
N ALA A 94 -13.06 2.58 -20.90
CA ALA A 94 -13.91 2.71 -19.73
C ALA A 94 -15.29 2.06 -19.88
N THR A 95 -15.32 0.78 -20.31
CA THR A 95 -16.56 0.05 -20.61
C THR A 95 -16.93 -0.98 -19.54
N TRP A 96 -16.21 -1.05 -18.42
CA TRP A 96 -16.48 -2.03 -17.38
C TRP A 96 -17.75 -1.64 -16.59
N LYS A 97 -18.45 -2.67 -16.11
CA LYS A 97 -19.44 -2.50 -15.06
C LYS A 97 -18.68 -2.43 -13.74
N PRO A 98 -18.92 -1.40 -12.90
CA PRO A 98 -18.32 -1.35 -11.57
C PRO A 98 -18.56 -2.66 -10.82
N SER A 99 -17.50 -3.22 -10.24
CA SER A 99 -17.58 -4.44 -9.40
C SER A 99 -18.30 -4.18 -8.08
N GLN A 100 -18.34 -2.92 -7.65
CA GLN A 100 -19.05 -2.43 -6.47
C GLN A 100 -20.09 -1.40 -6.92
N LEU A 101 -21.26 -1.39 -6.28
CA LEU A 101 -22.23 -0.33 -6.46
C LEU A 101 -21.62 1.03 -6.06
N PRO A 102 -22.05 2.15 -6.66
CA PRO A 102 -21.60 3.47 -6.24
C PRO A 102 -21.72 3.58 -4.72
N ARG A 103 -20.63 3.98 -4.06
CA ARG A 103 -20.65 4.20 -2.61
C ARG A 103 -21.62 5.36 -2.35
N GLU A 104 -22.82 5.03 -1.90
CA GLU A 104 -23.80 6.04 -1.49
C GLU A 104 -23.21 6.78 -0.29
N ALA A 105 -23.12 8.10 -0.43
CA ALA A 105 -22.71 8.93 0.69
C ALA A 105 -23.74 8.74 1.80
N PRO A 106 -23.32 8.45 3.05
CA PRO A 106 -24.28 8.27 4.14
C PRO A 106 -25.11 9.54 4.28
N THR A 107 -26.43 9.39 4.32
CA THR A 107 -27.40 10.50 4.45
C THR A 107 -27.28 11.21 5.80
N GLN A 108 -26.69 10.53 6.79
CA GLN A 108 -26.50 11.00 8.17
C GLN A 108 -25.02 10.88 8.55
N THR A 109 -24.47 11.89 9.20
CA THR A 109 -23.05 11.94 9.57
C THR A 109 -22.77 11.38 10.97
N PHE A 110 -23.71 11.50 11.92
CA PHE A 110 -23.56 11.01 13.30
C PHE A 110 -24.92 10.65 13.93
N ILE A 111 -25.09 9.42 14.41
CA ILE A 111 -26.20 9.05 15.32
C ILE A 111 -25.65 9.21 16.73
N ASN A 112 -25.82 10.39 17.34
CA ASN A 112 -25.68 10.51 18.78
C ASN A 112 -26.91 9.87 19.44
N GLY A 113 -26.72 9.19 20.57
CA GLY A 113 -27.73 8.39 21.27
C GLY A 113 -29.07 9.09 21.59
N PRO A 114 -29.97 8.41 22.31
CA PRO A 114 -31.40 8.72 22.31
C PRO A 114 -31.68 10.17 22.76
N GLY A 115 -32.02 11.04 21.80
CA GLY A 115 -32.37 12.44 22.01
C GLY A 115 -31.55 13.49 21.25
N GLY A 116 -30.58 13.11 20.41
CA GLY A 116 -29.84 14.07 19.58
C GLY A 116 -30.51 14.34 18.22
N ASP A 117 -30.78 15.60 17.90
CA ASP A 117 -31.29 16.01 16.60
C ASP A 117 -30.45 15.43 15.45
N GLU A 118 -31.12 14.78 14.50
CA GLU A 118 -30.50 14.16 13.34
C GLU A 118 -29.78 15.22 12.50
N CYS A 119 -28.44 15.22 12.53
CA CYS A 119 -27.65 16.04 11.61
C CYS A 119 -27.69 15.41 10.21
N ILE A 120 -28.65 15.86 9.41
CA ILE A 120 -28.74 15.55 7.98
C ILE A 120 -27.47 16.07 7.30
N ALA A 121 -26.83 15.20 6.52
CA ALA A 121 -25.66 15.61 5.78
C ALA A 121 -26.04 16.68 4.73
N PRO A 122 -25.19 17.70 4.50
CA PRO A 122 -25.53 18.81 3.60
C PRO A 122 -25.77 18.39 2.14
N TRP A 123 -25.37 17.18 1.75
CA TRP A 123 -25.64 16.59 0.43
C TRP A 123 -26.94 15.79 0.33
N ALA A 124 -27.63 15.55 1.45
CA ALA A 124 -28.85 14.72 1.51
C ALA A 124 -30.15 15.51 1.27
N ALA A 125 -30.10 16.84 1.23
CA ALA A 125 -31.24 17.67 0.87
C ALA A 125 -31.24 17.89 -0.66
N GLY A 126 -31.91 16.99 -1.37
CA GLY A 126 -32.14 17.06 -2.82
C GLY A 126 -33.48 16.43 -3.17
#